data_AF-A0A439VNH0-F1
#
_entry.id   AF-A0A439VNH0-F1
#
_cell.length_a   1.000
_cell.length_b   1.000
_cell.length_c   1.000
_cell.angle_alpha   90.00
_cell.angle_beta   90.00
_cell.angle_gamma   90.00
#
_symmetry.space_group_name_H-M   'P 1'
#
loop_
_entity.id
_entity.type
_entity.pdbx_description
1 polymer ?
#
loop_
_entity_poly.entity_id
_entity_poly.type
_entity_poly.pdbx_seq_one_letter_code
_entity_poly.pdbx_strand_id
1 'polypeptide(L)'
;MADAIKDLKGALFGPSYLSNNAPTKNGETAATQAGKQAHKDWDPGPGFEKEVTLESGKRADAVNEADKIVKELKPDNPRAIKRGEAQVGRYAKELGEMLGGVWQGVVETYRRE
;
A
#
# COMPACT_ATOMS: atom_id res chain seq x y z
N MET A 1 18.79 -8.08 60.02
CA MET A 1 18.79 -6.69 59.51
C MET A 1 19.35 -6.73 58.09
N ALA A 2 18.79 -5.94 57.18
CA ALA A 2 18.58 -6.22 55.75
C ALA A 2 19.78 -6.11 54.77
N ASP A 3 19.59 -6.81 53.64
CA ASP A 3 20.03 -6.67 52.24
C ASP A 3 21.05 -5.58 51.78
N ALA A 4 21.96 -5.93 50.86
CA ALA A 4 21.74 -5.79 49.40
C ALA A 4 23.02 -5.99 48.54
N ILE A 5 22.78 -6.24 47.24
CA ILE A 5 23.63 -6.06 46.05
C ILE A 5 24.15 -7.35 45.38
N LYS A 6 23.37 -7.77 44.37
CA LYS A 6 23.79 -8.57 43.21
C LYS A 6 24.28 -7.62 42.13
N ASP A 7 25.39 -7.94 41.46
CA ASP A 7 25.63 -7.48 40.09
C ASP A 7 26.54 -8.48 39.36
N LEU A 8 26.01 -9.05 38.28
CA LEU A 8 26.67 -10.00 37.39
C LEU A 8 26.67 -9.35 35.99
N LYS A 9 27.84 -9.05 35.42
CA LYS A 9 27.98 -8.61 34.03
C LYS A 9 29.11 -9.37 33.35
N GLY A 10 28.73 -10.38 32.56
CA GLY A 10 29.57 -11.07 31.58
C GLY A 10 29.26 -10.60 30.17
N ALA A 11 30.29 -10.32 29.39
CA ALA A 11 30.23 -9.93 28.00
C ALA A 11 30.02 -11.14 27.08
N LEU A 12 29.14 -11.03 26.08
CA LEU A 12 29.11 -11.91 24.91
C LEU A 12 28.64 -11.13 23.66
N PHE A 13 29.35 -11.40 22.57
CA PHE A 13 29.24 -10.91 21.20
C PHE A 13 27.81 -10.75 20.63
N GLY A 14 27.57 -9.69 19.86
CA GLY A 14 26.41 -9.56 18.97
C GLY A 14 26.73 -8.65 17.75
N PRO A 15 26.24 -8.95 16.54
CA PRO A 15 26.52 -8.16 15.35
C PRO A 15 25.84 -6.79 15.43
N SER A 16 26.59 -5.74 15.10
CA SER A 16 26.11 -4.36 15.05
C SER A 16 25.06 -4.19 13.94
N TYR A 17 23.79 -4.22 14.31
CA TYR A 17 22.74 -3.69 13.44
C TYR A 17 22.81 -2.16 13.53
N LEU A 18 23.51 -1.55 12.57
CA LEU A 18 23.34 -0.13 12.27
C LEU A 18 21.90 0.07 11.77
N SER A 19 20.98 0.27 12.71
CA SER A 19 19.65 0.77 12.43
C SER A 19 19.77 2.25 12.09
N ASN A 20 19.97 2.55 10.81
CA ASN A 20 19.84 3.90 10.28
C ASN A 20 18.35 4.26 10.15
N ASN A 21 17.61 4.24 11.26
CA ASN A 21 16.31 4.90 11.36
C ASN A 21 16.57 6.36 11.75
N ALA A 22 17.07 7.15 10.81
CA ALA A 22 16.94 8.59 10.90
C ALA A 22 15.45 8.92 10.73
N PRO A 23 14.78 9.53 11.73
CA PRO A 23 13.39 9.94 11.57
C PRO A 23 13.33 11.06 10.53
N THR A 24 12.73 10.78 9.38
CA THR A 24 12.42 11.81 8.39
C THR A 24 11.37 12.74 8.97
N LYS A 25 11.60 14.05 8.88
CA LYS A 25 10.63 15.07 9.28
C LYS A 25 9.34 14.83 8.47
N ASN A 26 8.22 14.58 9.15
CA ASN A 26 6.84 14.41 8.63
C ASN A 26 6.33 12.98 8.28
N GLY A 27 7.01 11.90 8.67
CA GLY A 27 6.46 10.53 8.51
C GLY A 27 6.50 9.98 7.09
N GLU A 28 7.16 10.67 6.16
CA GLU A 28 7.40 10.21 4.80
C GLU A 28 8.60 9.25 4.77
N THR A 29 8.36 7.99 4.45
CA THR A 29 9.39 6.96 4.32
C THR A 29 9.84 6.80 2.88
N ALA A 30 11.00 6.19 2.63
CA ALA A 30 11.44 5.81 1.28
C ALA A 30 10.38 4.96 0.54
N ALA A 31 9.69 4.08 1.27
CA ALA A 31 8.58 3.29 0.74
C ALA A 31 7.37 4.14 0.34
N THR A 32 7.10 5.22 1.08
CA THR A 32 6.03 6.18 0.77
C THR A 32 6.37 6.99 -0.48
N GLN A 33 7.61 7.44 -0.61
CA GLN A 33 8.08 8.20 -1.79
C GLN A 33 8.08 7.33 -3.04
N ALA A 34 8.61 6.10 -2.95
CA ALA A 34 8.57 5.14 -4.04
C ALA A 34 7.13 4.82 -4.48
N GLY A 35 6.20 4.70 -3.53
CA GLY A 35 4.78 4.53 -3.84
C GLY A 35 4.19 5.72 -4.59
N LYS A 36 4.42 6.94 -4.11
CA LYS A 36 3.94 8.15 -4.81
C LYS A 36 4.49 8.26 -6.22
N GLN A 37 5.78 7.99 -6.39
CA GLN A 37 6.42 8.04 -7.70
C GLN A 37 5.85 6.96 -8.63
N ALA A 38 5.66 5.73 -8.16
CA ALA A 38 5.04 4.66 -8.94
C ALA A 38 3.63 5.05 -9.42
N HIS A 39 2.78 5.61 -8.57
CA HIS A 39 1.44 6.05 -9.00
C HIS A 39 1.49 7.24 -9.97
N LYS A 40 2.51 8.11 -9.88
CA LYS A 40 2.70 9.22 -10.81
C LYS A 40 3.06 8.71 -12.21
N ASP A 41 3.99 7.76 -12.28
CA ASP A 41 4.51 7.23 -13.55
C ASP A 41 3.62 6.15 -14.17
N TRP A 42 2.73 5.56 -13.38
CA TRP A 42 1.84 4.50 -13.82
C TRP A 42 0.79 4.99 -14.83
N ASP A 43 0.78 4.33 -15.98
CA ASP A 43 -0.27 4.44 -16.99
C ASP A 43 -1.21 3.22 -16.87
N PRO A 44 -2.47 3.41 -16.44
CA PRO A 44 -3.45 2.31 -16.34
C PRO A 44 -3.91 1.77 -17.69
N GLY A 45 -3.55 2.41 -18.80
CA GLY A 45 -3.95 2.07 -20.16
C GLY A 45 -5.12 2.91 -20.68
N PRO A 46 -5.50 2.73 -21.96
CA PRO A 46 -6.55 3.52 -22.60
C PRO A 46 -7.92 3.30 -21.94
N GLY A 47 -8.73 4.36 -21.90
CA GLY A 47 -10.09 4.32 -21.34
C GLY A 47 -10.17 4.37 -19.81
N PHE A 48 -9.03 4.44 -19.12
CA PHE A 48 -8.99 4.59 -17.67
C PHE A 48 -8.90 6.07 -17.25
N GLU A 49 -9.74 6.45 -16.30
CA GLU A 49 -9.65 7.69 -15.56
C GLU A 49 -8.92 7.45 -14.24
N LYS A 50 -7.91 8.27 -13.92
CA LYS A 50 -7.11 8.14 -12.68
C LYS A 50 -7.74 8.90 -11.52
N GLU A 51 -7.48 8.42 -10.30
CA GLU A 51 -7.83 9.12 -9.06
C GLU A 51 -9.33 9.39 -8.88
N VAL A 52 -10.18 8.46 -9.31
CA VAL A 52 -11.64 8.58 -9.26
C VAL A 52 -12.15 8.42 -7.83
N THR A 53 -12.93 9.40 -7.37
CA THR A 53 -13.59 9.36 -6.05
C THR A 53 -14.95 8.70 -6.17
N LEU A 54 -15.18 7.67 -5.36
CA LEU A 54 -16.42 6.90 -5.29
C LEU A 54 -17.39 7.52 -4.26
N GLU A 55 -18.66 7.08 -4.26
CA GLU A 55 -19.70 7.56 -3.36
C GLU A 55 -19.35 7.37 -1.87
N SER A 56 -18.59 6.32 -1.55
CA SER A 56 -18.05 6.07 -0.22
C SER A 56 -17.02 7.11 0.24
N GLY A 57 -16.66 8.08 -0.60
CA GLY A 57 -15.61 9.06 -0.37
C GLY A 57 -14.19 8.49 -0.50
N LYS A 58 -14.08 7.20 -0.88
CA LYS A 58 -12.78 6.56 -1.15
C LYS A 58 -12.36 6.84 -2.57
N ARG A 59 -11.04 6.82 -2.80
CA ARG A 59 -10.46 7.04 -4.12
C ARG A 59 -9.89 5.75 -4.67
N ALA A 60 -10.34 5.36 -5.86
CA ALA A 60 -9.75 4.30 -6.66
C ALA A 60 -8.57 4.87 -7.47
N ASP A 61 -7.55 4.05 -7.70
CA ASP A 61 -6.38 4.51 -8.47
C ASP A 61 -6.74 4.74 -9.95
N ALA A 62 -7.51 3.84 -10.57
CA ALA A 62 -8.06 4.04 -11.89
C ALA A 62 -9.38 3.29 -12.13
N VAL A 63 -10.27 3.86 -12.95
CA VAL A 63 -11.57 3.28 -13.32
C VAL A 63 -11.76 3.39 -14.82
N ASN A 64 -12.22 2.32 -15.46
CA ASN A 64 -12.73 2.32 -16.83
C ASN A 64 -14.19 1.89 -16.79
N GLU A 65 -15.10 2.85 -17.01
CA GLU A 65 -16.54 2.60 -16.91
C GLU A 65 -17.08 1.80 -18.08
N ALA A 66 -16.51 1.97 -19.28
CA ALA A 66 -16.94 1.27 -20.48
C ALA A 66 -16.71 -0.24 -20.37
N ASP A 67 -15.52 -0.63 -19.90
CA ASP A 67 -15.14 -2.03 -19.71
C ASP A 67 -15.52 -2.58 -18.32
N LYS A 68 -16.02 -1.71 -17.43
CA LYS A 68 -16.39 -2.02 -16.04
C LYS A 68 -15.23 -2.58 -15.23
N ILE A 69 -14.08 -1.91 -15.29
CA ILE A 69 -12.85 -2.31 -14.60
C ILE A 69 -12.44 -1.23 -13.61
N VAL A 70 -12.08 -1.64 -12.39
CA VAL A 70 -11.40 -0.80 -11.40
C VAL A 70 -10.03 -1.39 -11.07
N LYS A 71 -9.00 -0.54 -11.07
CA LYS A 71 -7.61 -0.91 -10.83
C LYS A 71 -7.06 -0.28 -9.56
N GLU A 72 -6.20 -1.03 -8.89
CA GLU A 72 -5.31 -0.54 -7.84
C GLU A 72 -3.86 -0.90 -8.15
N LEU A 73 -2.95 0.04 -7.94
CA LEU A 73 -1.51 -0.19 -8.05
C LEU A 73 -0.93 -0.48 -6.67
N LYS A 74 -0.19 -1.59 -6.53
CA LYS A 74 0.44 -1.99 -5.26
C LYS A 74 1.91 -2.38 -5.44
N PRO A 75 2.76 -2.20 -4.42
CA PRO A 75 4.09 -2.78 -4.46
C PRO A 75 3.99 -4.30 -4.54
N ASP A 76 4.89 -4.94 -5.29
CA ASP A 76 4.98 -6.39 -5.48
C ASP A 76 5.40 -7.10 -4.19
N ASN A 77 4.45 -7.21 -3.26
CA ASN A 77 4.57 -8.06 -2.08
C ASN A 77 3.20 -8.65 -1.71
N PRO A 78 3.14 -9.89 -1.19
CA PRO A 78 1.89 -10.60 -0.95
C PRO A 78 0.90 -9.85 -0.04
N ARG A 79 1.41 -9.12 0.96
CA ARG A 79 0.57 -8.37 1.92
C ARG A 79 -0.08 -7.14 1.30
N ALA A 80 0.58 -6.49 0.35
CA ALA A 80 0.01 -5.34 -0.35
C ALA A 80 -0.97 -5.78 -1.42
N ILE A 81 -0.65 -6.83 -2.17
CA ILE A 81 -1.52 -7.43 -3.18
C ILE A 81 -2.85 -7.86 -2.55
N LYS A 82 -2.80 -8.66 -1.47
CA LYS A 82 -4.01 -9.11 -0.75
C LYS A 82 -4.88 -7.95 -0.25
N ARG A 83 -4.25 -6.85 0.18
CA ARG A 83 -4.99 -5.64 0.59
C ARG A 83 -5.61 -4.93 -0.61
N GLY A 84 -4.89 -4.84 -1.72
CA GLY A 84 -5.39 -4.33 -3.00
C GLY A 84 -6.59 -5.14 -3.50
N GLU A 85 -6.52 -6.47 -3.46
CA GLU A 85 -7.62 -7.36 -3.90
C GLU A 85 -8.91 -7.10 -3.11
N ALA A 86 -8.79 -7.01 -1.79
CA ALA A 86 -9.93 -6.66 -0.94
C ALA A 86 -10.45 -5.24 -1.21
N GLN A 87 -9.59 -4.33 -1.65
CA GLN A 87 -9.94 -2.95 -1.98
C GLN A 87 -10.70 -2.88 -3.31
N VAL A 88 -10.15 -3.44 -4.39
CA VAL A 88 -10.82 -3.47 -5.71
C VAL A 88 -12.12 -4.28 -5.67
N GLY A 89 -12.20 -5.34 -4.85
CA GLY A 89 -13.46 -6.09 -4.67
C GLY A 89 -14.57 -5.24 -4.05
N ARG A 90 -14.25 -4.34 -3.11
CA ARG A 90 -15.21 -3.38 -2.55
C ARG A 90 -15.61 -2.34 -3.59
N TYR A 91 -14.65 -1.79 -4.32
CA TYR A 91 -14.91 -0.77 -5.33
C TYR A 91 -15.74 -1.31 -6.50
N ALA A 92 -15.45 -2.52 -6.98
CA ALA A 92 -16.22 -3.17 -8.03
C ALA A 92 -17.68 -3.39 -7.59
N LYS A 93 -17.91 -3.81 -6.33
CA LYS A 93 -19.26 -3.93 -5.78
C LYS A 93 -19.98 -2.58 -5.74
N GLU A 94 -19.32 -1.55 -5.22
CA GLU A 94 -19.87 -0.19 -5.11
C GLU A 94 -20.21 0.39 -6.50
N LEU A 95 -19.29 0.30 -7.46
CA LEU A 95 -19.52 0.73 -8.84
C LEU A 95 -20.64 -0.07 -9.52
N GLY A 96 -20.75 -1.37 -9.24
CA GLY A 96 -21.86 -2.19 -9.72
C GLY A 96 -23.22 -1.79 -9.14
N GLU A 97 -23.26 -1.39 -7.88
CA GLU A 97 -24.46 -0.86 -7.21
C GLU A 97 -24.86 0.52 -7.74
N MET A 98 -23.87 1.37 -8.06
CA MET A 98 -24.10 2.75 -8.53
C MET A 98 -24.41 2.84 -10.02
N LEU A 99 -23.60 2.20 -10.86
CA LEU A 99 -23.62 2.35 -12.33
C LEU A 99 -24.22 1.14 -13.04
N GLY A 100 -24.47 0.05 -12.30
CA GLY A 100 -25.08 -1.15 -12.82
C GLY A 100 -24.11 -2.11 -13.53
N GLY A 101 -24.46 -3.39 -13.47
CA GLY A 101 -23.73 -4.49 -14.10
C GLY A 101 -22.59 -5.05 -13.24
N VAL A 102 -21.82 -5.95 -13.83
CA VAL A 102 -20.75 -6.68 -13.15
C VAL A 102 -19.42 -5.98 -13.42
N TRP A 103 -18.73 -5.60 -12.35
CA TRP A 103 -17.45 -4.93 -12.40
C TRP A 103 -16.31 -5.87 -12.00
N GLN A 104 -15.17 -5.71 -12.64
CA GLN A 104 -13.95 -6.44 -12.35
C GLN A 104 -12.98 -5.56 -11.55
N GLY A 105 -12.43 -6.13 -10.47
CA GLY A 105 -11.32 -5.54 -9.74
C GLY A 105 -9.98 -6.14 -10.18
N VAL A 106 -8.99 -5.30 -10.45
CA VAL A 106 -7.66 -5.72 -10.88
C VAL A 106 -6.59 -5.06 -10.01
N VAL A 107 -5.65 -5.86 -9.51
CA VAL A 107 -4.45 -5.34 -8.84
C VAL A 107 -3.28 -5.46 -9.80
N GLU A 108 -2.65 -4.32 -10.09
CA GLU A 108 -1.37 -4.28 -10.79
C GLU A 108 -0.24 -4.08 -9.78
N THR A 109 0.94 -4.58 -10.12
CA THR A 109 2.10 -4.49 -9.24
C THR A 109 3.27 -3.75 -9.86
N TYR A 110 4.01 -3.04 -9.01
CA TYR A 110 5.31 -2.48 -9.35
C TYR A 110 6.40 -3.05 -8.44
N ARG A 111 7.60 -3.24 -9.00
CA ARG A 111 8.77 -3.60 -8.21
C ARG A 111 9.39 -2.34 -7.62
N ARG A 112 9.91 -2.48 -6.40
CA ARG A 112 10.80 -1.49 -5.80
C ARG A 112 12.22 -1.95 -6.11
N GLU A 113 13.02 -1.08 -6.69
CA GLU A 113 14.46 -1.30 -6.84
C GLU A 113 15.18 -1.22 -5.49
#